data_AF-A0A848UJX8-F1
#
_entry.id   AF-A0A848UJX8-F1
#
_cell.length_a   1.000
_cell.length_b   1.000
_cell.length_c   1.000
_cell.angle_alpha   90.00
_cell.angle_beta   90.00
_cell.angle_gamma   90.00
#
_symmetry.space_group_name_H-M   'P 1'
#
loop_
_entity.id
_entity.type
_entity.pdbx_description
1 polymer ?
#
loop_
_entity_poly.entity_id
_entity_poly.type
_entity_poly.pdbx_seq_one_letter_code
_entity_poly.pdbx_strand_id
1 'polypeptide(L)'
;MFERMMTMVVCGAMFAVPVMVAPHGGAAVAKGGEGGPSVIKVGAASRSVLPTVDGSHDYLADVDPDPNDPYSPGLPVPAWDQGRVAVGNGDADSFWVHDDMRVKAVAFEEQRGHDITVVVAANLYMIFRGDADEIRAKVAERLPARVADRVEIAIHADHNHHGPDTAFDVNHEWYDLMTDQAADAVVEAIDELRPARLEVAETEHWFGLRDSRDPRVLDPTLGVLRATATNGATIATLMFWANHPEVTLFWSPPTDGLAADCALLGLTGGDCHAEDRYFTADFPGWATRIVEDEVGGEALFLNGAVGDLITPLGSTVWEVDDDAPLGDGLTAPAGAQPPIGASTFTERNFRRTYLIGRELATATLDALETASPIERPTVDYEVAPVFTRMSNIGFRFLLVVDEATGRTQLGHNVFDLYTCPATGEKSDATCVGDG
;
A
#
# COMPACT_ATOMS: atom_id res chain seq x y z
N MET A 1 16.37 39.02 -35.17
CA MET A 1 15.73 40.35 -35.17
C MET A 1 14.64 40.26 -34.11
N PHE A 2 14.70 41.13 -33.09
CA PHE A 2 13.84 41.21 -31.88
C PHE A 2 14.05 40.09 -30.83
N GLU A 3 14.73 40.32 -29.69
CA GLU A 3 14.43 41.18 -28.50
C GLU A 3 13.14 40.74 -27.78
N ARG A 4 13.23 40.05 -26.63
CA ARG A 4 13.41 40.53 -25.23
C ARG A 4 12.11 40.99 -24.56
N MET A 5 12.07 40.80 -23.22
CA MET A 5 11.13 41.28 -22.19
C MET A 5 9.85 40.43 -21.98
N MET A 6 9.36 40.17 -20.77
CA MET A 6 9.81 40.48 -19.40
C MET A 6 8.92 39.69 -18.42
N THR A 7 9.53 39.28 -17.31
CA THR A 7 8.93 38.73 -16.10
C THR A 7 7.93 39.69 -15.42
N MET A 8 6.98 39.12 -14.67
CA MET A 8 6.71 39.39 -13.23
C MET A 8 5.34 39.98 -12.80
N VAL A 9 4.83 39.35 -11.73
CA VAL A 9 3.95 39.79 -10.64
C VAL A 9 2.44 39.92 -10.89
N VAL A 10 1.67 39.13 -10.14
CA VAL A 10 0.33 39.51 -9.66
C VAL A 10 0.37 39.61 -8.15
N CYS A 11 0.13 40.83 -7.66
CA CYS A 11 -0.02 41.21 -6.26
C CYS A 11 -1.33 40.67 -5.66
N GLY A 12 -1.26 40.24 -4.40
CA GLY A 12 -2.42 40.07 -3.54
C GLY A 12 -3.03 41.41 -3.13
N ALA A 13 -4.36 41.45 -3.04
CA ALA A 13 -5.11 42.58 -2.51
C ALA A 13 -5.97 42.10 -1.33
N MET A 14 -5.57 42.51 -0.12
CA MET A 14 -6.40 42.52 1.08
C MET A 14 -7.52 43.55 0.92
N PHE A 15 -8.77 43.18 1.21
CA PHE A 15 -9.87 44.12 1.39
C PHE A 15 -10.19 44.28 2.88
N ALA A 16 -10.01 45.51 3.37
CA ALA A 16 -10.48 45.97 4.67
C ALA A 16 -11.97 46.33 4.60
N VAL A 17 -12.76 45.85 5.57
CA VAL A 17 -14.18 46.19 5.73
C VAL A 17 -14.33 47.29 6.79
N PRO A 18 -15.11 48.36 6.55
CA PRO A 18 -15.33 49.41 7.55
C PRO A 18 -16.45 49.04 8.53
N VAL A 19 -16.22 49.40 9.79
CA VAL A 19 -17.17 49.36 10.90
C VAL A 19 -18.22 50.46 10.75
N MET A 20 -19.50 50.10 10.86
CA MET A 20 -20.59 51.03 11.22
C MET A 20 -21.41 50.45 12.36
N VAL A 21 -21.72 51.30 13.33
CA VAL A 21 -22.39 50.98 14.60
C VAL A 21 -23.80 51.59 14.61
N ALA A 22 -24.71 50.81 15.23
CA ALA A 22 -25.96 51.17 15.95
C ALA A 22 -27.31 51.22 15.19
N PRO A 23 -28.47 51.06 15.89
CA PRO A 23 -28.77 50.07 16.95
C PRO A 23 -30.25 49.55 16.97
N HIS A 24 -30.55 48.68 17.96
CA HIS A 24 -31.86 48.28 18.55
C HIS A 24 -32.64 47.07 17.97
N GLY A 25 -32.69 46.01 18.78
CA GLY A 25 -33.95 45.53 19.37
C GLY A 25 -34.76 44.48 18.59
N GLY A 26 -34.47 43.20 18.82
CA GLY A 26 -35.35 42.11 18.43
C GLY A 26 -34.84 40.75 18.92
N ALA A 27 -35.34 40.29 20.06
CA ALA A 27 -35.13 38.92 20.51
C ALA A 27 -35.87 37.96 19.56
N ALA A 28 -35.13 37.09 18.86
CA ALA A 28 -35.69 35.99 18.08
C ALA A 28 -34.95 34.70 18.43
N VAL A 29 -35.56 33.98 19.37
CA VAL A 29 -35.64 32.52 19.52
C VAL A 29 -34.61 31.70 18.75
N ALA A 30 -33.62 31.19 19.48
CA ALA A 30 -32.89 29.98 19.12
C ALA A 30 -33.87 28.80 19.02
N LYS A 31 -33.84 28.07 17.90
CA LYS A 31 -34.20 26.64 17.81
C LYS A 31 -33.88 26.11 16.40
N GLY A 32 -32.98 25.14 16.33
CA GLY A 32 -32.71 24.41 15.09
C GLY A 32 -31.50 23.47 15.11
N GLY A 33 -31.30 22.71 16.18
CA GLY A 33 -30.48 21.48 16.21
C GLY A 33 -28.97 21.64 16.00
N GLU A 34 -28.22 21.66 17.11
CA GLU A 34 -26.86 21.11 17.12
C GLU A 34 -26.98 19.60 16.83
N GLY A 35 -26.97 19.24 15.54
CA GLY A 35 -26.73 17.86 15.15
C GLY A 35 -25.31 17.51 15.60
N GLY A 36 -25.16 16.43 16.36
CA GLY A 36 -23.84 15.91 16.70
C GLY A 36 -22.96 15.77 15.44
N PRO A 37 -21.62 15.75 15.59
CA PRO A 37 -20.72 15.80 14.44
C PRO A 37 -21.08 14.66 13.49
N SER A 38 -21.16 14.96 12.19
CA SER A 38 -21.75 14.03 11.23
C SER A 38 -20.95 12.72 11.19
N VAL A 39 -21.68 11.62 11.05
CA VAL A 39 -21.16 10.28 11.29
C VAL A 39 -21.28 9.50 9.99
N ILE A 40 -20.18 9.00 9.46
CA ILE A 40 -20.19 8.00 8.37
C ILE A 40 -20.18 6.61 9.00
N LYS A 41 -20.51 5.54 8.29
CA LYS A 41 -20.15 4.21 8.77
C LYS A 41 -18.83 3.78 8.16
N VAL A 42 -17.98 3.18 8.99
CA VAL A 42 -16.73 2.58 8.56
C VAL A 42 -16.63 1.17 9.14
N GLY A 43 -16.15 0.24 8.34
CA GLY A 43 -15.76 -1.10 8.76
C GLY A 43 -14.43 -1.43 8.10
N ALA A 44 -13.67 -2.32 8.74
CA ALA A 44 -12.36 -2.72 8.24
C ALA A 44 -12.08 -4.18 8.59
N ALA A 45 -11.35 -4.86 7.72
CA ALA A 45 -10.92 -6.23 7.92
C ALA A 45 -9.65 -6.52 7.12
N SER A 46 -8.99 -7.61 7.45
CA SER A 46 -7.76 -8.05 6.80
C SER A 46 -7.64 -9.56 6.73
N ARG A 47 -6.94 -10.03 5.69
CA ARG A 47 -6.63 -11.45 5.45
C ARG A 47 -5.19 -11.58 4.99
N SER A 48 -4.53 -12.70 5.31
CA SER A 48 -3.19 -12.99 4.76
C SER A 48 -3.30 -13.29 3.27
N VAL A 49 -2.31 -12.85 2.50
CA VAL A 49 -2.15 -13.19 1.08
C VAL A 49 -1.03 -14.20 0.84
N LEU A 50 -0.41 -14.74 1.89
CA LEU A 50 0.62 -15.76 1.76
C LEU A 50 0.02 -17.11 1.31
N PRO A 51 0.81 -18.03 0.74
CA PRO A 51 0.37 -19.39 0.47
C PRO A 51 0.02 -20.13 1.77
N THR A 52 -0.76 -21.22 1.67
CA THR A 52 -1.11 -22.01 2.85
C THR A 52 -0.12 -23.15 3.12
N VAL A 53 -0.11 -23.61 4.37
CA VAL A 53 0.56 -24.84 4.81
C VAL A 53 -0.47 -25.67 5.59
N ASP A 54 -0.57 -26.96 5.27
CA ASP A 54 -1.54 -27.88 5.90
C ASP A 54 -3.00 -27.38 5.78
N GLY A 55 -3.31 -26.67 4.70
CA GLY A 55 -4.63 -26.14 4.36
C GLY A 55 -5.01 -24.84 5.07
N SER A 56 -4.08 -24.17 5.74
CA SER A 56 -4.35 -22.93 6.48
C SER A 56 -3.17 -21.96 6.53
N HIS A 57 -3.40 -20.80 7.14
CA HIS A 57 -2.35 -19.83 7.51
C HIS A 57 -1.92 -19.96 8.97
N ASP A 58 -2.27 -21.04 9.66
CA ASP A 58 -1.99 -21.20 11.11
C ASP A 58 -0.48 -21.16 11.44
N TYR A 59 0.37 -21.51 10.47
CA TYR A 59 1.83 -21.42 10.59
C TYR A 59 2.33 -19.99 10.86
N LEU A 60 1.55 -18.97 10.51
CA LEU A 60 1.88 -17.57 10.78
C LEU A 60 1.90 -17.24 12.29
N ALA A 61 1.32 -18.08 13.13
CA ALA A 61 1.43 -17.94 14.59
C ALA A 61 2.89 -18.09 15.09
N ASP A 62 3.75 -18.73 14.30
CA ASP A 62 5.19 -18.88 14.58
C ASP A 62 6.05 -17.83 13.85
N VAL A 63 5.44 -16.89 13.12
CA VAL A 63 6.12 -15.78 12.43
C VAL A 63 6.12 -14.55 13.34
N ASP A 64 7.27 -14.26 13.94
CA ASP A 64 7.48 -13.05 14.75
C ASP A 64 8.89 -12.49 14.47
N PRO A 65 9.04 -11.54 13.53
CA PRO A 65 10.34 -10.97 13.20
C PRO A 65 10.90 -10.16 14.38
N ASP A 66 12.14 -10.47 14.81
CA ASP A 66 12.86 -9.65 15.78
C ASP A 66 13.38 -8.38 15.09
N PRO A 67 12.93 -7.17 15.47
CA PRO A 67 13.40 -5.93 14.85
C PRO A 67 14.90 -5.67 15.05
N ASN A 68 15.59 -6.42 15.92
CA ASN A 68 17.03 -6.31 16.16
C ASN A 68 17.84 -7.43 15.49
N ASP A 69 17.20 -8.40 14.83
CA ASP A 69 17.89 -9.36 13.97
C ASP A 69 17.91 -8.83 12.52
N PRO A 70 19.06 -8.30 12.04
CA PRO A 70 19.13 -7.73 10.71
C PRO A 70 19.15 -8.78 9.59
N TYR A 71 19.31 -10.07 9.91
CA TYR A 71 19.67 -11.09 8.92
C TYR A 71 18.66 -12.22 8.78
N SER A 72 17.75 -12.40 9.75
CA SER A 72 16.80 -13.51 9.70
C SER A 72 15.77 -13.35 8.57
N PRO A 73 15.76 -14.24 7.54
CA PRO A 73 14.70 -14.26 6.53
C PRO A 73 13.36 -14.76 7.10
N GLY A 74 13.32 -15.21 8.36
CA GLY A 74 12.13 -15.64 9.07
C GLY A 74 11.93 -17.15 9.10
N LEU A 75 10.67 -17.57 9.18
CA LEU A 75 10.28 -18.98 9.33
C LEU A 75 10.56 -19.76 8.04
N PRO A 76 11.38 -20.84 8.06
CA PRO A 76 11.57 -21.69 6.90
C PRO A 76 10.33 -22.57 6.64
N VAL A 77 9.81 -22.52 5.42
CA VAL A 77 8.68 -23.33 4.93
C VAL A 77 9.15 -24.23 3.78
N PRO A 78 9.19 -25.56 3.98
CA PRO A 78 9.68 -26.49 2.95
C PRO A 78 8.82 -26.58 1.70
N ALA A 79 7.50 -26.38 1.83
CA ALA A 79 6.56 -26.48 0.72
C ALA A 79 5.26 -25.74 1.04
N TRP A 80 4.67 -25.15 0.01
CA TRP A 80 3.32 -24.58 0.04
C TRP A 80 2.30 -25.59 -0.48
N ASP A 81 1.05 -25.50 -0.01
CA ASP A 81 -0.04 -26.34 -0.53
C ASP A 81 -0.29 -26.11 -2.02
N GLN A 82 -0.09 -24.87 -2.50
CA GLN A 82 -0.23 -24.49 -3.92
C GLN A 82 1.00 -24.85 -4.77
N GLY A 83 1.99 -25.54 -4.21
CA GLY A 83 3.23 -25.90 -4.90
C GLY A 83 4.23 -24.74 -4.98
N ARG A 84 4.94 -24.60 -6.10
CA ARG A 84 5.99 -23.58 -6.23
C ARG A 84 5.36 -22.20 -6.39
N VAL A 85 5.70 -21.28 -5.49
CA VAL A 85 5.28 -19.88 -5.54
C VAL A 85 6.54 -19.02 -5.62
N ALA A 86 6.70 -18.27 -6.71
CA ALA A 86 7.85 -17.38 -6.89
C ALA A 86 7.74 -16.13 -6.03
N VAL A 87 8.87 -15.48 -5.77
CA VAL A 87 8.93 -14.14 -5.18
C VAL A 87 8.90 -13.10 -6.31
N GLY A 88 8.05 -12.07 -6.20
CA GLY A 88 7.66 -11.17 -7.30
C GLY A 88 8.78 -10.62 -8.18
N ASN A 89 9.85 -10.10 -7.58
CA ASN A 89 11.05 -9.69 -8.30
C ASN A 89 12.29 -10.45 -7.83
N GLY A 90 12.05 -11.62 -7.25
CA GLY A 90 13.06 -12.43 -6.61
C GLY A 90 13.32 -13.76 -7.32
N ASP A 91 13.56 -14.79 -6.52
CA ASP A 91 13.80 -16.14 -7.01
C ASP A 91 12.48 -16.83 -7.38
N ALA A 92 12.59 -17.83 -8.25
CA ALA A 92 11.50 -18.70 -8.65
C ALA A 92 11.04 -19.61 -7.49
N ASP A 93 11.90 -19.84 -6.51
CA ASP A 93 11.59 -20.63 -5.31
C ASP A 93 11.54 -19.74 -4.05
N SER A 94 10.44 -19.84 -3.30
CA SER A 94 10.28 -19.21 -1.97
C SER A 94 10.32 -20.26 -0.87
N PHE A 95 11.05 -19.95 0.21
CA PHE A 95 11.25 -20.87 1.34
C PHE A 95 11.18 -20.23 2.71
N TRP A 96 11.08 -18.90 2.83
CA TRP A 96 11.02 -18.24 4.13
C TRP A 96 9.90 -17.21 4.20
N VAL A 97 9.39 -16.98 5.41
CA VAL A 97 8.42 -15.93 5.72
C VAL A 97 8.98 -15.09 6.85
N HIS A 98 9.39 -13.86 6.52
CA HIS A 98 9.89 -12.89 7.50
C HIS A 98 8.75 -12.33 8.36
N ASP A 99 7.66 -11.95 7.70
CA ASP A 99 6.46 -11.38 8.32
C ASP A 99 5.21 -11.65 7.47
N ASP A 100 4.03 -11.53 8.07
CA ASP A 100 2.77 -11.74 7.36
C ASP A 100 2.50 -10.60 6.36
N MET A 101 2.08 -10.98 5.17
CA MET A 101 1.68 -10.07 4.10
C MET A 101 0.16 -10.14 3.97
N ARG A 102 -0.49 -8.98 3.97
CA ARG A 102 -1.95 -8.93 4.10
C ARG A 102 -2.61 -8.14 2.98
N VAL A 103 -3.85 -8.50 2.70
CA VAL A 103 -4.82 -7.65 2.02
C VAL A 103 -5.76 -7.07 3.07
N LYS A 104 -5.89 -5.75 3.06
CA LYS A 104 -6.66 -4.99 4.04
C LYS A 104 -7.73 -4.19 3.30
N ALA A 105 -8.95 -4.20 3.81
CA ALA A 105 -10.08 -3.50 3.23
C ALA A 105 -10.70 -2.54 4.25
N VAL A 106 -11.03 -1.32 3.80
CA VAL A 106 -11.78 -0.33 4.59
C VAL A 106 -13.00 0.10 3.80
N ALA A 107 -14.19 -0.21 4.33
CA ALA A 107 -15.47 0.12 3.75
C ALA A 107 -16.02 1.42 4.37
N PHE A 108 -16.58 2.28 3.52
CA PHE A 108 -17.21 3.53 3.90
C PHE A 108 -18.67 3.53 3.38
N GLU A 109 -19.65 3.78 4.25
CA GLU A 109 -21.05 3.96 3.85
C GLU A 109 -21.55 5.33 4.35
N GLU A 110 -21.86 6.22 3.40
CA GLU A 110 -22.46 7.53 3.70
C GLU A 110 -23.92 7.37 4.17
N GLN A 111 -24.38 8.21 5.10
CA GLN A 111 -25.74 8.12 5.63
C GLN A 111 -26.85 8.42 4.60
N ARG A 112 -26.54 9.16 3.53
CA ARG A 112 -27.52 9.62 2.54
C ARG A 112 -27.43 8.87 1.22
N GLY A 113 -26.20 8.66 0.74
CA GLY A 113 -25.92 8.05 -0.56
C GLY A 113 -26.24 6.58 -0.64
N HIS A 114 -26.33 5.86 0.49
CA HIS A 114 -26.54 4.41 0.52
C HIS A 114 -25.39 3.61 -0.15
N ASP A 115 -24.59 4.18 -1.04
CA ASP A 115 -23.46 3.49 -1.66
C ASP A 115 -22.35 3.19 -0.64
N ILE A 116 -21.67 2.07 -0.87
CA ILE A 116 -20.57 1.57 -0.06
C ILE A 116 -19.33 1.63 -0.94
N THR A 117 -18.34 2.42 -0.54
CA THR A 117 -17.05 2.47 -1.21
C THR A 117 -16.03 1.74 -0.36
N VAL A 118 -15.26 0.85 -0.97
CA VAL A 118 -14.22 0.07 -0.30
C VAL A 118 -12.86 0.40 -0.89
N VAL A 119 -11.90 0.72 -0.03
CA VAL A 119 -10.48 0.83 -0.39
C VAL A 119 -9.79 -0.44 0.06
N VAL A 120 -9.11 -1.12 -0.86
CA VAL A 120 -8.34 -2.33 -0.62
C VAL A 120 -6.87 -2.03 -0.85
N ALA A 121 -6.01 -2.39 0.10
CA ALA A 121 -4.55 -2.33 -0.03
C ALA A 121 -3.96 -3.72 0.22
N ALA A 122 -3.11 -4.19 -0.70
CA ALA A 122 -2.41 -5.46 -0.57
C ALA A 122 -0.90 -5.27 -0.57
N ASN A 123 -0.20 -6.01 0.28
CA ASN A 123 1.26 -6.12 0.26
C ASN A 123 1.72 -7.00 -0.91
N LEU A 124 1.63 -6.49 -2.13
CA LEU A 124 1.86 -7.24 -3.37
C LEU A 124 2.43 -6.33 -4.45
N TYR A 125 3.04 -6.93 -5.47
CA TYR A 125 3.71 -6.19 -6.51
C TYR A 125 2.75 -5.43 -7.43
N MET A 126 1.84 -6.12 -8.11
CA MET A 126 0.84 -5.48 -8.99
C MET A 126 -0.45 -6.27 -8.99
N ILE A 127 -1.59 -5.56 -9.04
CA ILE A 127 -2.89 -6.17 -9.35
C ILE A 127 -3.37 -5.54 -10.65
N PHE A 128 -3.38 -6.33 -11.71
CA PHE A 128 -3.83 -5.85 -13.02
C PHE A 128 -5.34 -5.72 -13.07
N ARG A 129 -5.85 -5.00 -14.06
CA ARG A 129 -7.29 -4.72 -14.18
C ARG A 129 -8.15 -6.00 -14.22
N GLY A 130 -7.77 -6.99 -15.03
CA GLY A 130 -8.52 -8.25 -15.13
C GLY A 130 -8.59 -8.98 -13.78
N ASP A 131 -7.48 -9.01 -13.06
CA ASP A 131 -7.37 -9.62 -11.74
C ASP A 131 -8.18 -8.84 -10.67
N ALA A 132 -8.17 -7.51 -10.75
CA ALA A 132 -9.01 -6.65 -9.92
C ALA A 132 -10.51 -6.86 -10.19
N ASP A 133 -10.89 -7.06 -11.46
CA ASP A 133 -12.28 -7.33 -11.85
C ASP A 133 -12.75 -8.70 -11.34
N GLU A 134 -11.87 -9.69 -11.28
CA GLU A 134 -12.15 -10.97 -10.62
C GLU A 134 -12.43 -10.82 -9.12
N ILE A 135 -11.62 -10.04 -8.40
CA ILE A 135 -11.87 -9.73 -6.98
C ILE A 135 -13.26 -9.09 -6.82
N ARG A 136 -13.62 -8.12 -7.67
CA ARG A 136 -14.95 -7.47 -7.64
C ARG A 136 -16.08 -8.48 -7.88
N ALA A 137 -15.91 -9.38 -8.85
CA ALA A 137 -16.90 -10.43 -9.13
C ALA A 137 -17.07 -11.37 -7.93
N LYS A 138 -15.95 -11.83 -7.36
CA LYS A 138 -15.90 -12.68 -6.15
C LYS A 138 -16.58 -12.02 -4.95
N VAL A 139 -16.44 -10.71 -4.76
CA VAL A 139 -17.18 -9.95 -3.74
C VAL A 139 -18.68 -9.93 -4.03
N ALA A 140 -19.08 -9.62 -5.27
CA ALA A 140 -20.49 -9.56 -5.66
C ALA A 140 -21.22 -10.91 -5.48
N GLU A 141 -20.53 -12.03 -5.73
CA GLU A 141 -21.07 -13.38 -5.53
C GLU A 141 -21.33 -13.73 -4.05
N ARG A 142 -20.51 -13.19 -3.15
CA ARG A 142 -20.60 -13.43 -1.69
C ARG A 142 -21.65 -12.55 -1.02
N LEU A 143 -21.94 -11.37 -1.59
CA LEU A 143 -22.86 -10.41 -1.02
C LEU A 143 -24.32 -10.65 -1.44
N PRO A 144 -25.31 -10.27 -0.60
CA PRO A 144 -26.69 -10.18 -1.06
C PRO A 144 -26.80 -9.20 -2.23
N ALA A 145 -27.52 -9.56 -3.30
CA ALA A 145 -27.62 -8.74 -4.52
C ALA A 145 -27.91 -7.24 -4.27
N ARG A 146 -28.82 -6.94 -3.33
CA ARG A 146 -29.16 -5.55 -2.94
C ARG A 146 -28.00 -4.73 -2.35
N VAL A 147 -26.98 -5.41 -1.83
CA VAL A 147 -25.75 -4.81 -1.28
C VAL A 147 -24.73 -4.73 -2.40
N ALA A 148 -24.52 -5.81 -3.15
CA ALA A 148 -23.61 -5.87 -4.29
C ALA A 148 -23.84 -4.72 -5.30
N ASP A 149 -25.10 -4.40 -5.61
CA ASP A 149 -25.49 -3.32 -6.54
C ASP A 149 -25.07 -1.90 -6.08
N ARG A 150 -24.55 -1.75 -4.85
CA ARG A 150 -24.16 -0.48 -4.22
C ARG A 150 -22.70 -0.45 -3.79
N VAL A 151 -21.92 -1.48 -4.11
CA VAL A 151 -20.52 -1.59 -3.69
C VAL A 151 -19.60 -1.17 -4.82
N GLU A 152 -18.75 -0.19 -4.53
CA GLU A 152 -17.67 0.25 -5.40
C GLU A 152 -16.32 -0.03 -4.73
N ILE A 153 -15.34 -0.56 -5.48
CA ILE A 153 -14.08 -1.07 -4.91
C ILE A 153 -12.87 -0.47 -5.63
N ALA A 154 -12.08 0.32 -4.89
CA ALA A 154 -10.75 0.76 -5.28
C ALA A 154 -9.71 -0.26 -4.77
N ILE A 155 -8.93 -0.84 -5.67
CA ILE A 155 -7.94 -1.87 -5.35
C ILE A 155 -6.54 -1.30 -5.59
N HIS A 156 -5.69 -1.41 -4.58
CA HIS A 156 -4.32 -0.93 -4.56
C HIS A 156 -3.37 -2.06 -4.16
N ALA A 157 -2.24 -2.15 -4.84
CA ALA A 157 -1.09 -2.94 -4.43
C ALA A 157 0.04 -1.96 -4.07
N ASP A 158 0.69 -2.17 -2.93
CA ASP A 158 1.78 -1.32 -2.45
C ASP A 158 3.11 -1.50 -3.20
N HIS A 159 3.10 -2.24 -4.30
CA HIS A 159 4.28 -2.44 -5.14
C HIS A 159 5.43 -3.12 -4.41
N ASN A 160 5.11 -3.97 -3.44
CA ASN A 160 6.10 -4.78 -2.73
C ASN A 160 6.74 -5.82 -3.65
N HIS A 161 8.07 -5.84 -3.68
CA HIS A 161 8.89 -6.68 -4.53
C HIS A 161 9.20 -8.08 -3.96
N HIS A 162 8.90 -8.31 -2.68
CA HIS A 162 9.11 -9.57 -1.95
C HIS A 162 7.80 -10.21 -1.49
N GLY A 163 6.71 -10.01 -2.22
CA GLY A 163 5.52 -10.84 -2.11
C GLY A 163 5.53 -12.04 -3.05
N PRO A 164 4.55 -12.96 -2.95
CA PRO A 164 4.29 -13.92 -4.01
C PRO A 164 4.10 -13.22 -5.37
N ASP A 165 4.66 -13.80 -6.43
CA ASP A 165 4.66 -13.15 -7.74
C ASP A 165 3.24 -13.02 -8.33
N THR A 166 2.90 -11.77 -8.66
CA THR A 166 1.60 -11.37 -9.23
C THR A 166 1.70 -10.93 -10.69
N ALA A 167 2.92 -10.89 -11.25
CA ALA A 167 3.18 -10.34 -12.56
C ALA A 167 3.83 -11.32 -13.52
N PHE A 168 4.96 -11.96 -13.19
CA PHE A 168 5.77 -12.62 -14.21
C PHE A 168 5.74 -14.14 -14.12
N ASP A 169 5.95 -14.68 -12.93
CA ASP A 169 5.96 -16.12 -12.64
C ASP A 169 4.81 -16.49 -11.70
N VAL A 170 3.60 -16.16 -12.16
CA VAL A 170 2.37 -16.30 -11.39
C VAL A 170 2.02 -17.77 -11.15
N ASN A 171 1.95 -18.16 -9.87
CA ASN A 171 1.24 -19.38 -9.48
C ASN A 171 -0.26 -19.09 -9.45
N HIS A 172 -1.00 -19.64 -10.42
CA HIS A 172 -2.43 -19.36 -10.56
C HIS A 172 -3.29 -19.94 -9.44
N GLU A 173 -2.91 -21.07 -8.83
CA GLU A 173 -3.67 -21.65 -7.71
C GLU A 173 -3.52 -20.79 -6.44
N TRP A 174 -2.31 -20.26 -6.19
CA TRP A 174 -2.10 -19.26 -5.15
C TRP A 174 -2.84 -17.96 -5.45
N TYR A 175 -2.86 -17.52 -6.70
CA TYR A 175 -3.56 -16.28 -7.06
C TYR A 175 -5.09 -16.41 -6.89
N ASP A 176 -5.66 -17.59 -7.17
CA ASP A 176 -7.07 -17.91 -6.89
C ASP A 176 -7.37 -17.77 -5.38
N LEU A 177 -6.49 -18.33 -4.54
CA LEU A 177 -6.55 -18.16 -3.09
C LEU A 177 -6.45 -16.67 -2.70
N MET A 178 -5.49 -15.92 -3.25
CA MET A 178 -5.28 -14.51 -2.93
C MET A 178 -6.50 -13.66 -3.25
N THR A 179 -7.12 -13.87 -4.41
CA THR A 179 -8.32 -13.14 -4.82
C THR A 179 -9.55 -13.53 -3.98
N ASP A 180 -9.62 -14.77 -3.48
CA ASP A 180 -10.62 -15.17 -2.48
C ASP A 180 -10.39 -14.48 -1.13
N GLN A 181 -9.14 -14.42 -0.64
CA GLN A 181 -8.78 -13.71 0.60
C GLN A 181 -9.10 -12.21 0.50
N ALA A 182 -8.82 -11.58 -0.65
CA ALA A 182 -9.17 -10.19 -0.90
C ALA A 182 -10.69 -9.97 -0.90
N ALA A 183 -11.46 -10.87 -1.52
CA ALA A 183 -12.91 -10.78 -1.53
C ALA A 183 -13.52 -10.97 -0.13
N ASP A 184 -13.00 -11.91 0.65
CA ASP A 184 -13.45 -12.15 2.02
C ASP A 184 -13.12 -10.96 2.93
N ALA A 185 -11.93 -10.36 2.82
CA ALA A 185 -11.58 -9.13 3.54
C ALA A 185 -12.54 -7.98 3.22
N VAL A 186 -12.94 -7.81 1.96
CA VAL A 186 -13.93 -6.79 1.56
C VAL A 186 -15.30 -7.07 2.18
N VAL A 187 -15.79 -8.32 2.11
CA VAL A 187 -17.09 -8.70 2.68
C VAL A 187 -17.11 -8.47 4.19
N GLU A 188 -16.05 -8.86 4.89
CA GLU A 188 -15.92 -8.66 6.33
C GLU A 188 -15.85 -7.18 6.72
N ALA A 189 -15.13 -6.36 5.95
CA ALA A 189 -15.11 -4.92 6.17
C ALA A 189 -16.51 -4.30 6.01
N ILE A 190 -17.32 -4.80 5.08
CA ILE A 190 -18.72 -4.37 4.90
C ILE A 190 -19.58 -4.83 6.08
N ASP A 191 -19.43 -6.06 6.55
CA ASP A 191 -20.19 -6.61 7.67
C ASP A 191 -19.87 -5.89 9.01
N GLU A 192 -18.67 -5.34 9.13
CA GLU A 192 -18.21 -4.55 10.29
C GLU A 192 -18.57 -3.05 10.24
N LEU A 193 -19.33 -2.60 9.22
CA LEU A 193 -19.73 -1.20 9.08
C LEU A 193 -20.45 -0.67 10.33
N ARG A 194 -19.80 0.28 11.02
CA ARG A 194 -20.33 0.90 12.25
C ARG A 194 -20.12 2.41 12.27
N PRO A 195 -20.95 3.17 13.01
CA PRO A 195 -20.87 4.63 13.04
C PRO A 195 -19.49 5.13 13.50
N ALA A 196 -18.90 6.04 12.73
CA ALA A 196 -17.53 6.54 12.88
C ALA A 196 -17.38 8.03 12.55
N ARG A 197 -16.33 8.63 13.10
CA ARG A 197 -15.82 9.96 12.77
C ARG A 197 -14.55 9.82 11.95
N LEU A 198 -14.39 10.67 10.95
CA LEU A 198 -13.16 10.75 10.18
C LEU A 198 -12.37 11.98 10.60
N GLU A 199 -11.05 11.82 10.63
CA GLU A 199 -10.09 12.90 10.79
C GLU A 199 -8.93 12.70 9.84
N VAL A 200 -8.37 13.82 9.37
CA VAL A 200 -7.29 13.83 8.40
C VAL A 200 -6.14 14.69 8.91
N ALA A 201 -4.93 14.24 8.65
CA ALA A 201 -3.70 14.99 8.86
C ALA A 201 -2.82 14.91 7.62
N GLU A 202 -1.96 15.90 7.47
CA GLU A 202 -0.91 15.93 6.46
C GLU A 202 0.37 16.40 7.14
N THR A 203 1.47 15.72 6.88
CA THR A 203 2.81 16.10 7.33
C THR A 203 3.82 15.76 6.23
N GLU A 204 5.11 15.98 6.50
CA GLU A 204 6.20 15.53 5.66
C GLU A 204 6.98 14.38 6.35
N HIS A 205 7.29 13.34 5.59
CA HIS A 205 8.17 12.27 6.02
C HIS A 205 9.27 12.03 4.97
N TRP A 206 10.52 12.24 5.38
CA TRP A 206 11.68 12.21 4.49
C TRP A 206 12.57 10.98 4.71
N PHE A 207 12.45 10.32 5.86
CA PHE A 207 13.35 9.23 6.24
C PHE A 207 13.10 7.99 5.39
N GLY A 208 14.18 7.43 4.84
CA GLY A 208 14.08 6.34 3.88
C GLY A 208 13.73 6.77 2.45
N LEU A 209 13.51 8.07 2.18
CA LEU A 209 13.14 8.58 0.85
C LEU A 209 14.38 8.90 0.00
N ARG A 210 14.40 8.43 -1.25
CA ARG A 210 15.38 8.86 -2.26
C ARG A 210 14.78 8.76 -3.65
N ASP A 211 15.14 9.71 -4.51
CA ASP A 211 14.96 9.59 -5.96
C ASP A 211 16.27 9.07 -6.56
N SER A 212 16.19 7.94 -7.27
CA SER A 212 17.32 7.30 -7.92
C SER A 212 17.54 7.73 -9.38
N ARG A 213 16.72 8.65 -9.90
CA ARG A 213 16.82 9.20 -11.27
C ARG A 213 16.99 10.72 -11.25
N ASP A 214 17.53 11.25 -12.35
CA ASP A 214 17.70 12.68 -12.57
C ASP A 214 16.66 13.19 -13.59
N PRO A 215 16.05 14.38 -13.38
CA PRO A 215 16.23 15.25 -12.21
C PRO A 215 15.53 14.69 -10.97
N ARG A 216 16.18 14.78 -9.80
CA ARG A 216 15.57 14.32 -8.55
C ARG A 216 14.34 15.16 -8.18
N VAL A 217 13.18 14.50 -8.06
CA VAL A 217 11.90 15.07 -7.61
C VAL A 217 11.37 14.21 -6.47
N LEU A 218 11.40 14.76 -5.25
CA LEU A 218 10.92 14.07 -4.06
C LEU A 218 9.53 14.58 -3.67
N ASP A 219 8.67 13.65 -3.26
CA ASP A 219 7.38 13.95 -2.61
C ASP A 219 7.41 13.38 -1.19
N PRO A 220 7.68 14.22 -0.17
CA PRO A 220 7.71 13.78 1.22
C PRO A 220 6.31 13.75 1.84
N THR A 221 5.26 14.16 1.13
CA THR A 221 3.93 14.34 1.73
C THR A 221 3.41 13.01 2.27
N LEU A 222 3.15 12.97 3.58
CA LEU A 222 2.49 11.89 4.28
C LEU A 222 1.06 12.34 4.62
N GLY A 223 0.09 11.75 3.92
CA GLY A 223 -1.33 11.89 4.24
C GLY A 223 -1.77 10.81 5.23
N VAL A 224 -2.57 11.19 6.22
CA VAL A 224 -3.13 10.25 7.21
C VAL A 224 -4.63 10.47 7.31
N LEU A 225 -5.42 9.40 7.17
CA LEU A 225 -6.85 9.40 7.46
C LEU A 225 -7.13 8.38 8.58
N ARG A 226 -7.72 8.82 9.69
CA ARG A 226 -8.20 7.92 10.76
C ARG A 226 -9.71 7.90 10.82
N ALA A 227 -10.26 6.69 10.98
CA ALA A 227 -11.66 6.44 11.26
C ALA A 227 -11.81 5.94 12.70
N THR A 228 -12.51 6.70 13.53
CA THR A 228 -12.74 6.38 14.96
C THR A 228 -14.22 6.12 15.20
N ALA A 229 -14.56 4.96 15.75
CA ALA A 229 -15.93 4.60 16.11
C ALA A 229 -16.50 5.58 17.15
N THR A 230 -17.83 5.69 17.25
CA THR A 230 -18.47 6.60 18.22
C THR A 230 -18.19 6.28 19.69
N ASN A 231 -17.66 5.08 19.98
CA ASN A 231 -17.20 4.68 21.33
C ASN A 231 -15.74 5.05 21.60
N GLY A 232 -15.03 5.68 20.64
CA GLY A 232 -13.64 6.10 20.76
C GLY A 232 -12.61 5.09 20.27
N ALA A 233 -13.00 3.88 19.84
CA ALA A 233 -12.07 2.89 19.31
C ALA A 233 -11.70 3.20 17.85
N THR A 234 -10.42 3.14 17.49
CA THR A 234 -9.97 3.20 16.10
C THR A 234 -10.55 2.02 15.32
N ILE A 235 -11.05 2.29 14.11
CA ILE A 235 -11.51 1.28 13.15
C ILE A 235 -10.43 1.07 12.10
N ALA A 236 -9.93 2.17 11.53
CA ALA A 236 -8.87 2.11 10.53
C ALA A 236 -8.01 3.38 10.52
N THR A 237 -6.76 3.22 10.09
CA THR A 237 -5.81 4.32 9.80
C THR A 237 -5.21 4.09 8.41
N LEU A 238 -5.40 5.02 7.48
CA LEU A 238 -4.81 4.94 6.14
C LEU A 238 -3.63 5.91 6.07
N MET A 239 -2.46 5.40 5.69
CA MET A 239 -1.24 6.15 5.41
C MET A 239 -1.06 6.26 3.90
N PHE A 240 -0.80 7.45 3.40
CA PHE A 240 -0.48 7.71 2.00
C PHE A 240 0.89 8.39 1.89
N TRP A 241 1.87 7.69 1.34
CA TRP A 241 3.24 8.20 1.20
C TRP A 241 3.93 7.58 -0.02
N ALA A 242 4.75 8.37 -0.73
CA ALA A 242 5.37 7.93 -1.98
C ALA A 242 6.72 7.24 -1.72
N ASN A 243 6.77 5.90 -1.60
CA ASN A 243 8.05 5.17 -1.58
C ASN A 243 7.88 3.68 -1.95
N HIS A 244 8.79 3.11 -2.76
CA HIS A 244 8.75 1.68 -3.10
C HIS A 244 9.10 0.79 -1.89
N PRO A 245 8.29 -0.24 -1.56
CA PRO A 245 8.68 -1.30 -0.62
C PRO A 245 9.67 -2.28 -1.27
N GLU A 246 10.95 -1.90 -1.20
CA GLU A 246 12.07 -2.63 -1.80
C GLU A 246 13.35 -2.52 -0.98
N VAL A 247 13.25 -2.39 0.35
CA VAL A 247 14.42 -2.13 1.22
C VAL A 247 15.47 -3.22 1.08
N THR A 248 15.00 -4.46 0.91
CA THR A 248 15.84 -5.66 0.84
C THR A 248 16.01 -6.19 -0.58
N LEU A 249 15.52 -5.50 -1.61
CA LEU A 249 15.62 -5.97 -3.00
C LEU A 249 17.09 -6.10 -3.44
N PHE A 250 17.43 -7.20 -4.11
CA PHE A 250 18.81 -7.55 -4.53
C PHE A 250 19.80 -7.64 -3.35
N TRP A 251 19.34 -8.07 -2.19
CA TRP A 251 20.19 -8.30 -1.02
C TRP A 251 20.16 -9.77 -0.62
N SER A 252 21.35 -10.33 -0.43
CA SER A 252 21.56 -11.66 0.11
C SER A 252 21.81 -11.56 1.63
N PRO A 253 20.92 -12.10 2.48
CA PRO A 253 21.25 -12.28 3.89
C PRO A 253 22.51 -13.15 4.04
N PRO A 254 23.36 -12.89 5.05
CA PRO A 254 24.48 -13.77 5.36
C PRO A 254 24.02 -15.22 5.54
N THR A 255 24.80 -16.16 5.02
CA THR A 255 24.50 -17.60 5.16
C THR A 255 24.76 -18.12 6.57
N ASP A 256 25.48 -17.35 7.40
CA ASP A 256 25.77 -17.66 8.79
C ASP A 256 24.47 -17.66 9.59
N GLY A 257 23.99 -18.85 9.96
CA GLY A 257 22.72 -19.04 10.67
C GLY A 257 21.69 -19.85 9.88
N LEU A 258 21.82 -19.94 8.55
CA LEU A 258 20.87 -20.67 7.70
C LEU A 258 21.10 -22.19 7.66
N ALA A 259 22.15 -22.70 8.31
CA ALA A 259 22.54 -24.11 8.17
C ALA A 259 21.44 -25.10 8.60
N ALA A 260 20.67 -24.77 9.65
CA ALA A 260 19.55 -25.58 10.11
C ALA A 260 18.38 -25.52 9.11
N ASP A 261 18.04 -24.32 8.64
CA ASP A 261 16.99 -24.08 7.65
C ASP A 261 17.32 -24.81 6.35
N CYS A 262 18.53 -24.66 5.82
CA CYS A 262 18.96 -25.35 4.60
C CYS A 262 18.88 -26.88 4.76
N ALA A 263 19.21 -27.43 5.92
CA ALA A 263 19.04 -28.85 6.17
C ALA A 263 17.57 -29.28 6.19
N LEU A 264 16.68 -28.45 6.75
CA LEU A 264 15.23 -28.65 6.75
C LEU A 264 14.65 -28.57 5.33
N LEU A 265 15.07 -27.57 4.55
CA LEU A 265 14.63 -27.27 3.19
C LEU A 265 15.29 -28.18 2.13
N GLY A 266 16.29 -28.98 2.52
CA GLY A 266 17.05 -29.83 1.60
C GLY A 266 18.00 -29.06 0.67
N LEU A 267 18.34 -27.81 0.98
CA LEU A 267 19.27 -26.96 0.23
C LEU A 267 20.72 -27.33 0.57
N THR A 268 21.58 -27.41 -0.45
CA THR A 268 22.98 -27.82 -0.26
C THR A 268 23.96 -26.97 -1.05
N GLY A 269 25.20 -26.88 -0.58
CA GLY A 269 26.27 -26.19 -1.29
C GLY A 269 25.91 -24.72 -1.56
N GLY A 270 26.04 -24.30 -2.82
CA GLY A 270 25.74 -22.93 -3.25
C GLY A 270 24.25 -22.58 -3.22
N ASP A 271 23.35 -23.56 -3.14
CA ASP A 271 21.89 -23.33 -3.13
C ASP A 271 21.36 -22.97 -1.73
N CYS A 272 22.19 -23.10 -0.70
CA CYS A 272 21.86 -22.68 0.67
C CYS A 272 22.05 -21.17 0.82
N HIS A 273 21.10 -20.40 0.27
CA HIS A 273 21.00 -18.96 0.43
C HIS A 273 19.53 -18.52 0.52
N ALA A 274 19.32 -17.36 1.14
CA ALA A 274 18.01 -16.74 1.25
C ALA A 274 17.82 -15.52 0.32
N GLU A 275 18.83 -15.14 -0.48
CA GLU A 275 18.72 -14.03 -1.44
C GLU A 275 17.44 -14.16 -2.28
N ASP A 276 16.52 -13.21 -2.09
CA ASP A 276 15.25 -13.13 -2.81
C ASP A 276 14.37 -14.40 -2.73
N ARG A 277 14.49 -15.21 -1.67
CA ARG A 277 13.69 -16.44 -1.41
C ARG A 277 12.74 -16.34 -0.22
N TYR A 278 12.51 -15.13 0.28
CA TYR A 278 11.65 -14.87 1.45
C TYR A 278 10.50 -13.94 1.08
N PHE A 279 9.40 -14.09 1.84
CA PHE A 279 8.28 -13.15 1.82
C PHE A 279 8.39 -12.14 2.96
N THR A 280 8.14 -10.86 2.67
CA THR A 280 8.09 -9.77 3.67
C THR A 280 7.15 -8.66 3.20
N ALA A 281 6.37 -8.06 4.12
CA ALA A 281 5.60 -6.87 3.84
C ALA A 281 6.45 -5.58 3.85
N ASP A 282 7.78 -5.70 4.00
CA ASP A 282 8.78 -4.63 3.97
C ASP A 282 8.44 -3.51 4.99
N PHE A 283 8.90 -2.27 4.78
CA PHE A 283 8.65 -1.16 5.71
C PHE A 283 7.15 -0.85 5.90
N PRO A 284 6.24 -1.03 4.90
CA PRO A 284 4.81 -0.88 5.12
C PRO A 284 4.26 -1.85 6.17
N GLY A 285 4.75 -3.10 6.18
CA GLY A 285 4.39 -4.09 7.20
C GLY A 285 4.70 -3.62 8.61
N TRP A 286 5.93 -3.15 8.82
CA TRP A 286 6.33 -2.57 10.11
C TRP A 286 5.54 -1.31 10.47
N ALA A 287 5.33 -0.39 9.52
CA ALA A 287 4.60 0.84 9.77
C ALA A 287 3.15 0.56 10.19
N THR A 288 2.47 -0.32 9.47
CA THR A 288 1.08 -0.70 9.77
C THR A 288 0.99 -1.42 11.11
N ARG A 289 1.84 -2.43 11.38
CA ARG A 289 1.87 -3.16 12.66
C ARG A 289 2.04 -2.22 13.86
N ILE A 290 2.99 -1.28 13.79
CA ILE A 290 3.25 -0.34 14.89
C ILE A 290 2.05 0.59 15.12
N VAL A 291 1.43 1.10 14.05
CA VAL A 291 0.21 1.93 14.18
C VAL A 291 -0.94 1.11 14.79
N GLU A 292 -1.13 -0.13 14.38
CA GLU A 292 -2.17 -1.03 14.92
C GLU A 292 -1.95 -1.33 16.39
N ASP A 293 -0.70 -1.59 16.80
CA ASP A 293 -0.35 -1.85 18.19
C ASP A 293 -0.60 -0.62 19.09
N GLU A 294 -0.35 0.59 18.59
CA GLU A 294 -0.47 1.84 19.35
C GLU A 294 -1.90 2.39 19.42
N VAL A 295 -2.66 2.34 18.32
CA VAL A 295 -4.01 2.95 18.26
C VAL A 295 -5.14 1.98 17.96
N GLY A 296 -4.85 0.72 17.64
CA GLY A 296 -5.85 -0.31 17.28
C GLY A 296 -6.47 -0.11 15.89
N GLY A 297 -7.37 -1.02 15.53
CA GLY A 297 -8.00 -1.04 14.21
C GLY A 297 -7.07 -1.59 13.13
N GLU A 298 -7.46 -1.46 11.86
CA GLU A 298 -6.63 -1.86 10.70
C GLU A 298 -5.86 -0.65 10.16
N ALA A 299 -4.55 -0.78 9.98
CA ALA A 299 -3.72 0.22 9.32
C ALA A 299 -3.38 -0.18 7.88
N LEU A 300 -3.59 0.73 6.94
CA LEU A 300 -3.31 0.52 5.51
C LEU A 300 -2.21 1.46 5.06
N PHE A 301 -1.36 0.98 4.16
CA PHE A 301 -0.39 1.80 3.44
C PHE A 301 -0.78 1.89 1.96
N LEU A 302 -0.76 3.11 1.43
CA LEU A 302 -1.06 3.44 0.05
C LEU A 302 0.13 4.21 -0.54
N ASN A 303 0.61 3.77 -1.70
CA ASN A 303 1.69 4.45 -2.39
C ASN A 303 1.23 5.73 -3.06
N GLY A 304 2.08 6.75 -2.93
CA GLY A 304 2.05 7.91 -3.80
C GLY A 304 2.71 7.67 -5.16
N ALA A 305 3.19 8.75 -5.79
CA ALA A 305 3.81 8.68 -7.11
C ALA A 305 5.26 8.15 -7.03
N VAL A 306 5.44 6.85 -7.25
CA VAL A 306 6.76 6.20 -7.09
C VAL A 306 7.55 6.01 -8.38
N GLY A 307 6.95 6.20 -9.56
CA GLY A 307 7.46 5.74 -10.86
C GLY A 307 8.85 6.24 -11.33
N ASP A 308 9.42 7.27 -10.70
CA ASP A 308 10.81 7.72 -10.96
C ASP A 308 11.86 6.99 -10.10
N LEU A 309 11.49 5.86 -9.51
CA LEU A 309 12.27 5.15 -8.48
C LEU A 309 12.44 6.00 -7.23
N ILE A 310 11.30 6.43 -6.69
CA ILE A 310 11.24 6.92 -5.31
C ILE A 310 11.35 5.70 -4.39
N THR A 311 12.49 5.55 -3.74
CA THR A 311 12.97 4.26 -3.21
C THR A 311 13.80 4.38 -1.93
N PRO A 312 13.81 3.35 -1.06
CA PRO A 312 14.75 3.20 0.02
C PRO A 312 16.12 2.61 -0.37
N LEU A 313 16.33 2.09 -1.58
CA LEU A 313 17.53 1.30 -1.97
C LEU A 313 18.89 2.01 -1.77
N GLY A 314 18.91 3.33 -1.70
CA GLY A 314 20.11 4.11 -1.43
C GLY A 314 19.86 5.38 -0.60
N SER A 315 18.74 5.44 0.12
CA SER A 315 18.51 6.49 1.11
C SER A 315 19.50 6.37 2.27
N THR A 316 19.73 7.46 2.99
CA THR A 316 20.58 7.43 4.19
C THR A 316 19.69 7.08 5.37
N VAL A 317 19.92 5.92 6.00
CA VAL A 317 19.15 5.41 7.15
C VAL A 317 20.13 5.15 8.29
N TRP A 318 19.77 5.53 9.51
CA TRP A 318 20.59 5.36 10.70
C TRP A 318 19.74 4.90 11.89
N GLU A 319 20.38 4.43 12.95
CA GLU A 319 19.70 4.17 14.23
C GLU A 319 19.22 5.49 14.84
N VAL A 320 17.90 5.72 14.80
CA VAL A 320 17.29 6.94 15.34
C VAL A 320 17.05 6.76 16.84
N ASP A 321 17.68 7.61 17.64
CA ASP A 321 17.59 7.66 19.10
C ASP A 321 17.81 9.10 19.62
N ASP A 322 17.86 9.28 20.95
CA ASP A 322 18.06 10.59 21.57
C ASP A 322 19.41 11.24 21.24
N ASP A 323 20.46 10.45 21.02
CA ASP A 323 21.81 10.93 20.69
C ASP A 323 21.95 11.23 19.18
N ALA A 324 21.16 10.53 18.34
CA ALA A 324 21.10 10.68 16.88
C ALA A 324 19.64 10.81 16.38
N PRO A 325 18.97 11.95 16.62
CA PRO A 325 17.55 12.12 16.29
C PRO A 325 17.30 12.20 14.78
N LEU A 326 16.02 12.08 14.38
CA LEU A 326 15.58 12.03 12.97
C LEU A 326 15.99 13.26 12.15
N GLY A 327 16.02 14.45 12.78
CA GLY A 327 16.46 15.69 12.11
C GLY A 327 15.63 16.03 10.87
N ASP A 328 16.31 16.23 9.73
CA ASP A 328 15.66 16.48 8.43
C ASP A 328 15.24 15.19 7.69
N GLY A 329 15.47 14.01 8.28
CA GLY A 329 15.18 12.71 7.70
C GLY A 329 16.10 12.32 6.52
N LEU A 330 17.04 13.16 6.10
CA LEU A 330 17.90 12.93 4.93
C LEU A 330 19.38 12.86 5.30
N THR A 331 19.78 13.61 6.33
CA THR A 331 21.17 13.82 6.73
C THR A 331 21.40 13.21 8.10
N ALA A 332 22.12 12.08 8.15
CA ALA A 332 22.49 11.46 9.42
C ALA A 332 23.29 12.45 10.30
N PRO A 333 22.91 12.66 11.57
CA PRO A 333 23.62 13.57 12.46
C PRO A 333 25.02 13.04 12.81
N ALA A 334 25.89 13.95 13.27
CA ALA A 334 27.26 13.57 13.66
C ALA A 334 27.23 12.56 14.82
N GLY A 335 27.84 11.40 14.62
CA GLY A 335 27.87 10.32 15.63
C GLY A 335 26.79 9.25 15.43
N ALA A 336 25.84 9.46 14.52
CA ALA A 336 24.84 8.45 14.15
C ALA A 336 25.49 7.13 13.74
N GLN A 337 24.89 6.03 14.16
CA GLN A 337 25.32 4.69 13.78
C GLN A 337 24.49 4.18 12.59
N PRO A 338 25.09 3.44 11.65
CA PRO A 338 24.31 2.73 10.64
C PRO A 338 23.38 1.71 11.33
N PRO A 339 22.35 1.21 10.61
CA PRO A 339 21.48 0.16 11.12
C PRO A 339 22.28 -1.01 11.72
N ILE A 340 21.79 -1.63 12.80
CA ILE A 340 22.40 -2.85 13.35
C ILE A 340 22.69 -3.85 12.22
N GLY A 341 23.91 -4.40 12.20
CA GLY A 341 24.40 -5.30 11.15
C GLY A 341 24.95 -4.60 9.89
N ALA A 342 24.70 -3.30 9.70
CA ALA A 342 25.24 -2.56 8.57
C ALA A 342 26.59 -1.90 8.88
N SER A 343 27.45 -1.85 7.87
CA SER A 343 28.70 -1.09 7.85
C SER A 343 28.53 0.34 7.34
N THR A 344 27.43 0.62 6.63
CA THR A 344 27.12 1.93 6.04
C THR A 344 25.64 2.29 6.19
N PHE A 345 25.29 3.58 6.07
CA PHE A 345 23.90 4.05 6.13
C PHE A 345 23.02 3.61 4.94
N THR A 346 23.59 2.97 3.93
CA THR A 346 22.90 2.53 2.70
C THR A 346 22.87 1.02 2.56
N GLU A 347 23.54 0.28 3.46
CA GLU A 347 23.54 -1.17 3.41
C GLU A 347 22.16 -1.71 3.77
N ARG A 348 21.72 -2.72 3.01
CA ARG A 348 20.39 -3.33 3.09
C ARG A 348 20.43 -4.44 4.12
N ASN A 349 19.39 -4.51 4.94
CA ASN A 349 19.12 -5.57 5.91
C ASN A 349 17.72 -5.37 6.49
N PHE A 350 17.21 -6.32 7.27
CA PHE A 350 15.88 -6.20 7.87
C PHE A 350 15.78 -5.11 8.94
N ARG A 351 16.89 -4.75 9.61
CA ARG A 351 16.90 -3.64 10.56
C ARG A 351 16.59 -2.30 9.88
N ARG A 352 17.13 -2.08 8.68
CA ARG A 352 16.83 -0.91 7.85
C ARG A 352 15.34 -0.83 7.53
N THR A 353 14.73 -1.96 7.17
CA THR A 353 13.29 -2.08 6.89
C THR A 353 12.47 -1.65 8.10
N TYR A 354 12.80 -2.20 9.28
CA TYR A 354 12.18 -1.83 10.54
C TYR A 354 12.34 -0.33 10.85
N LEU A 355 13.53 0.24 10.72
CA LEU A 355 13.78 1.66 11.02
C LEU A 355 12.93 2.58 10.13
N ILE A 356 12.85 2.30 8.83
CA ILE A 356 12.00 3.08 7.92
C ILE A 356 10.53 2.97 8.33
N GLY A 357 10.05 1.75 8.58
CA GLY A 357 8.66 1.52 8.98
C GLY A 357 8.31 2.16 10.33
N ARG A 358 9.22 2.08 11.31
CA ARG A 358 9.07 2.68 12.64
C ARG A 358 8.98 4.20 12.55
N GLU A 359 9.89 4.86 11.83
CA GLU A 359 9.85 6.32 11.73
C GLU A 359 8.65 6.81 10.91
N LEU A 360 8.17 6.04 9.92
CA LEU A 360 6.92 6.32 9.21
C LEU A 360 5.70 6.19 10.14
N ALA A 361 5.68 5.16 10.99
CA ALA A 361 4.64 5.00 12.01
C ALA A 361 4.67 6.14 13.03
N THR A 362 5.84 6.52 13.54
CA THR A 362 6.00 7.67 14.45
C THR A 362 5.46 8.95 13.81
N ALA A 363 5.86 9.26 12.57
CA ALA A 363 5.35 10.43 11.86
C ALA A 363 3.82 10.39 11.65
N THR A 364 3.26 9.20 11.44
CA THR A 364 1.81 8.99 11.35
C THR A 364 1.11 9.28 12.68
N LEU A 365 1.63 8.74 13.78
CA LEU A 365 1.07 8.92 15.13
C LEU A 365 1.15 10.39 15.57
N ASP A 366 2.28 11.07 15.31
CA ASP A 366 2.46 12.49 15.58
C ASP A 366 1.47 13.35 14.77
N ALA A 367 1.27 13.01 13.48
CA ALA A 367 0.29 13.71 12.64
C ALA A 367 -1.14 13.58 13.20
N LEU A 368 -1.48 12.41 13.76
CA LEU A 368 -2.80 12.17 14.37
C LEU A 368 -3.08 13.01 15.62
N GLU A 369 -2.05 13.50 16.33
CA GLU A 369 -2.24 14.40 17.48
C GLU A 369 -2.85 15.76 17.07
N THR A 370 -2.64 16.16 15.82
CA THR A 370 -3.11 17.45 15.26
C THR A 370 -4.11 17.28 14.12
N ALA A 371 -4.64 16.07 13.93
CA ALA A 371 -5.60 15.76 12.89
C ALA A 371 -6.87 16.61 13.00
N SER A 372 -7.35 17.04 11.83
CA SER A 372 -8.57 17.85 11.71
C SER A 372 -9.77 16.97 11.41
N PRO A 373 -10.90 17.13 12.11
CA PRO A 373 -12.11 16.36 11.84
C PRO A 373 -12.69 16.70 10.47
N ILE A 374 -13.17 15.68 9.75
CA ILE A 374 -13.99 15.87 8.55
C ILE A 374 -15.44 16.08 9.00
N GLU A 375 -15.85 17.34 9.11
CA GLU A 375 -17.16 17.73 9.67
C GLU A 375 -18.36 17.16 8.91
N ARG A 376 -18.21 16.94 7.60
CA ARG A 376 -19.24 16.43 6.67
C ARG A 376 -18.59 15.48 5.67
N PRO A 377 -18.32 14.22 6.05
CA PRO A 377 -17.71 13.26 5.16
C PRO A 377 -18.73 12.88 4.08
N THR A 378 -18.32 13.06 2.83
CA THR A 378 -18.99 12.54 1.64
C THR A 378 -18.02 11.62 0.93
N VAL A 379 -18.54 10.57 0.30
CA VAL A 379 -17.73 9.64 -0.49
C VAL A 379 -18.38 9.55 -1.86
N ASP A 380 -17.62 9.93 -2.87
CA ASP A 380 -18.00 9.83 -4.27
C ASP A 380 -16.95 8.96 -4.97
N TYR A 381 -17.40 8.06 -5.84
CA TYR A 381 -16.55 7.16 -6.59
C TYR A 381 -16.85 7.30 -8.08
N GLU A 382 -15.81 7.50 -8.88
CA GLU A 382 -15.92 7.59 -10.33
C GLU A 382 -14.82 6.76 -10.98
N VAL A 383 -15.20 6.04 -12.05
CA VAL A 383 -14.28 5.28 -12.88
C VAL A 383 -14.50 5.67 -14.33
N ALA A 384 -13.40 5.94 -15.03
CA ALA A 384 -13.40 6.17 -16.47
C ALA A 384 -12.30 5.32 -17.12
N PRO A 385 -12.63 4.41 -18.06
CA PRO A 385 -11.60 3.71 -18.82
C PRO A 385 -10.89 4.69 -19.75
N VAL A 386 -9.55 4.60 -19.80
CA VAL A 386 -8.73 5.38 -20.72
C VAL A 386 -7.86 4.44 -21.55
N PHE A 387 -7.93 4.60 -22.86
CA PHE A 387 -7.10 3.84 -23.79
C PHE A 387 -5.72 4.48 -23.93
N THR A 388 -4.71 3.79 -23.45
CA THR A 388 -3.30 4.19 -23.63
C THR A 388 -2.54 3.18 -24.48
N ARG A 389 -1.50 3.67 -25.18
CA ARG A 389 -0.62 2.80 -25.95
C ARG A 389 0.38 2.16 -25.00
N MET A 390 0.38 0.83 -24.92
CA MET A 390 1.49 0.08 -24.33
C MET A 390 2.75 0.30 -25.18
N SER A 391 3.61 1.24 -24.78
CA SER A 391 4.83 1.59 -25.52
C SER A 391 5.97 0.60 -25.25
N ASN A 392 5.97 -0.02 -24.07
CA ASN A 392 6.95 -1.01 -23.67
C ASN A 392 6.76 -2.31 -24.48
N ILE A 393 7.79 -2.67 -25.26
CA ILE A 393 7.76 -3.85 -26.13
C ILE A 393 7.81 -5.15 -25.33
N GLY A 394 8.47 -5.17 -24.17
CA GLY A 394 8.54 -6.33 -23.28
C GLY A 394 7.17 -6.70 -22.75
N PHE A 395 6.43 -5.75 -22.15
CA PHE A 395 5.07 -6.01 -21.68
C PHE A 395 4.14 -6.48 -22.83
N ARG A 396 4.29 -5.93 -24.03
CA ARG A 396 3.52 -6.41 -25.20
C ARG A 396 3.81 -7.86 -25.55
N PHE A 397 5.05 -8.32 -25.38
CA PHE A 397 5.41 -9.71 -25.61
C PHE A 397 4.83 -10.62 -24.52
N LEU A 398 4.91 -10.20 -23.25
CA LEU A 398 4.38 -10.98 -22.12
C LEU A 398 2.84 -11.11 -22.17
N LEU A 399 2.16 -10.17 -22.80
CA LEU A 399 0.71 -10.19 -23.02
C LEU A 399 0.25 -11.12 -24.15
N VAL A 400 1.17 -11.78 -24.87
CA VAL A 400 0.79 -12.76 -25.88
C VAL A 400 0.27 -14.02 -25.20
N VAL A 401 -0.94 -14.45 -25.57
CA VAL A 401 -1.55 -15.68 -25.07
C VAL A 401 -0.80 -16.88 -25.65
N ASP A 402 -0.32 -17.74 -24.77
CA ASP A 402 0.23 -19.05 -25.12
C ASP A 402 -0.92 -20.00 -25.48
N GLU A 403 -0.91 -20.53 -26.71
CA GLU A 403 -2.00 -21.39 -27.22
C GLU A 403 -2.13 -22.73 -26.47
N ALA A 404 -1.08 -23.21 -25.82
CA ALA A 404 -1.09 -24.47 -25.10
C ALA A 404 -1.68 -24.34 -23.69
N THR A 405 -1.42 -23.21 -23.02
CA THR A 405 -1.92 -22.96 -21.66
C THR A 405 -3.17 -22.11 -21.62
N GLY A 406 -3.45 -21.34 -22.67
CA GLY A 406 -4.52 -20.33 -22.70
C GLY A 406 -4.21 -19.11 -21.81
N ARG A 407 -2.95 -18.90 -21.42
CA ARG A 407 -2.52 -17.84 -20.50
C ARG A 407 -1.45 -16.95 -21.08
N THR A 408 -1.31 -15.76 -20.51
CA THR A 408 -0.21 -14.82 -20.77
C THR A 408 0.98 -15.12 -19.87
N GLN A 409 2.12 -14.49 -20.16
CA GLN A 409 3.29 -14.44 -19.26
C GLN A 409 3.27 -13.17 -18.39
N LEU A 410 2.09 -12.55 -18.27
CA LEU A 410 1.85 -11.38 -17.45
C LEU A 410 0.50 -11.53 -16.74
N GLY A 411 0.50 -11.43 -15.41
CA GLY A 411 -0.71 -11.47 -14.59
C GLY A 411 -1.39 -12.84 -14.51
N HIS A 412 -2.51 -12.92 -13.78
CA HIS A 412 -3.26 -14.16 -13.61
C HIS A 412 -4.26 -14.38 -14.75
N ASN A 413 -5.09 -13.38 -15.03
CA ASN A 413 -6.07 -13.39 -16.11
C ASN A 413 -5.49 -12.86 -17.42
N VAL A 414 -6.02 -13.36 -18.54
CA VAL A 414 -5.76 -12.78 -19.85
C VAL A 414 -6.46 -11.43 -19.94
N PHE A 415 -5.74 -10.41 -20.41
CA PHE A 415 -6.26 -9.06 -20.56
C PHE A 415 -6.72 -8.79 -21.98
N ASP A 416 -7.80 -8.03 -22.12
CA ASP A 416 -8.21 -7.48 -23.41
C ASP A 416 -7.13 -6.52 -23.92
N LEU A 417 -6.58 -6.78 -25.11
CA LEU A 417 -5.81 -5.79 -25.82
C LEU A 417 -6.68 -5.12 -26.88
N TYR A 418 -6.36 -3.87 -27.18
CA TYR A 418 -7.16 -3.08 -28.09
C TYR A 418 -6.30 -2.60 -29.26
N THR A 419 -6.75 -2.92 -30.46
CA THR A 419 -6.24 -2.31 -31.69
C THR A 419 -6.96 -0.98 -31.91
N CYS A 420 -6.26 0.11 -31.63
CA CYS A 420 -6.76 1.47 -31.83
C CYS A 420 -6.13 2.15 -33.06
N PRO A 421 -6.78 3.19 -33.64
CA PRO A 421 -6.20 4.01 -34.68
C PRO A 421 -4.86 4.63 -34.23
N ALA A 422 -3.92 4.75 -35.17
CA ALA A 422 -2.60 5.32 -34.90
C ALA A 422 -2.68 6.82 -34.49
N THR A 423 -3.69 7.54 -34.99
CA THR A 423 -3.97 8.93 -34.70
C THR A 423 -5.46 9.12 -34.43
N GLY A 424 -5.82 10.17 -33.70
CA GLY A 424 -7.21 10.45 -33.31
C GLY A 424 -7.55 9.95 -31.91
N GLU A 425 -8.84 10.05 -31.58
CA GLU A 425 -9.43 9.60 -30.32
C GLU A 425 -9.27 8.08 -30.15
N LYS A 426 -9.08 7.65 -28.91
CA LYS A 426 -9.06 6.24 -28.51
C LYS A 426 -10.16 6.04 -27.49
N SER A 427 -11.16 5.28 -27.88
CA SER A 427 -12.41 5.05 -27.15
C SER A 427 -13.00 3.73 -27.59
N ASP A 428 -14.00 3.23 -26.88
CA ASP A 428 -14.69 1.98 -27.23
C ASP A 428 -15.27 2.00 -28.66
N ALA A 429 -15.60 3.18 -29.19
CA ALA A 429 -16.13 3.34 -30.55
C ALA A 429 -15.06 3.29 -31.63
N THR A 430 -13.78 3.48 -31.28
CA THR A 430 -12.67 3.63 -32.22
C THR A 430 -11.65 2.50 -32.09
N CYS A 431 -11.54 1.89 -30.92
CA CYS A 431 -10.68 0.76 -30.63
C CYS A 431 -11.45 -0.56 -30.74
N VAL A 432 -10.80 -1.59 -31.29
CA VAL A 432 -11.38 -2.94 -31.43
C VAL A 432 -10.57 -3.89 -30.55
N GLY A 433 -11.25 -4.64 -29.68
CA GLY A 433 -10.63 -5.71 -28.90
C GLY A 433 -9.97 -6.76 -29.81
N ASP A 434 -8.85 -7.34 -29.39
CA ASP A 434 -8.09 -8.29 -30.19
C ASP A 434 -8.57 -9.74 -30.07
N GLY A 435 -9.53 -10.04 -29.19
CA GLY A 435 -10.19 -11.34 -29.11
C GLY A 435 -11.02 -11.51 -27.86
#